data_AF-A0AA40ALB6-F1
#
_entry.id   AF-A0AA40ALB6-F1
#
_cell.length_a   1.000
_cell.length_b   1.000
_cell.length_c   1.000
_cell.angle_alpha   90.00
_cell.angle_beta   90.00
_cell.angle_gamma   90.00
#
_symmetry.space_group_name_H-M   'P 1'
#
loop_
_entity.id
_entity.type
_entity.pdbx_description
1 polymer ?
#
loop_
_entity_poly.entity_id
_entity_poly.type
_entity_poly.pdbx_seq_one_letter_code
_entity_poly.pdbx_strand_id
1 'polypeptide(L)'
;MRLNTQAAAVLALAVSFAEVAEARCTLDPEDLGTYCNGTLYNAKLVKTDSELEVYDRLGGLCPGSFLDAWWDTTIRWWNYPDNHGYSAYDNGKLIQGNQGQGVQHGLYSPVSVLVKQGSLVCVDLASLLPLP
;
A
#
# COMPACT_ATOMS: atom_id res chain seq x y z
N MET A 1 11.21 41.18 50.18
CA MET A 1 10.08 41.31 49.24
C MET A 1 10.51 40.69 47.92
N ARG A 2 9.95 39.51 47.61
CA ARG A 2 9.56 38.95 46.30
C ARG A 2 10.54 39.07 45.11
N LEU A 3 10.76 38.09 44.24
CA LEU A 3 10.26 36.72 44.04
C LEU A 3 11.13 36.13 42.91
N ASN A 4 11.57 34.88 43.09
CA ASN A 4 11.75 33.83 42.08
C ASN A 4 12.30 34.17 40.68
N THR A 5 13.60 33.94 40.51
CA THR A 5 14.25 33.65 39.22
C THR A 5 13.75 32.35 38.55
N GLN A 6 12.88 31.57 39.22
CA GLN A 6 12.22 30.39 38.65
C GLN A 6 10.98 30.72 37.79
N ALA A 7 10.48 31.96 37.80
CA ALA A 7 9.30 32.32 37.00
C ALA A 7 9.60 32.51 35.50
N ALA A 8 10.84 32.83 35.13
CA ALA A 8 11.23 33.00 33.73
C ALA A 8 11.37 31.67 32.98
N ALA A 9 11.67 30.58 33.67
CA ALA A 9 11.84 29.26 33.05
C ALA A 9 10.49 28.55 32.79
N VAL A 10 9.44 28.87 33.53
CA VAL A 10 8.11 28.25 33.33
C VAL A 10 7.35 28.94 32.20
N LEU A 11 7.59 30.24 31.95
CA LEU A 11 6.97 30.94 30.82
C LEU A 11 7.59 30.57 29.47
N ALA A 12 8.84 30.10 29.45
CA ALA A 12 9.50 29.61 28.23
C ALA A 12 9.16 28.15 27.88
N LEU A 13 8.57 27.38 28.80
CA LEU A 13 8.10 26.00 28.53
C LEU A 13 6.62 25.92 28.15
N ALA A 14 5.85 27.00 28.31
CA ALA A 14 4.42 27.02 27.97
C ALA A 14 4.13 27.57 26.57
N VAL A 15 5.14 28.08 25.84
CA VAL A 15 5.00 28.58 24.46
C VAL A 15 5.63 27.60 23.46
N SER A 16 5.23 26.34 23.54
CA SER A 16 5.54 25.33 22.51
C SER A 16 4.37 24.41 22.17
N PHE A 17 3.17 24.68 22.69
CA PHE A 17 1.97 23.86 22.44
C PHE A 17 0.71 24.66 22.08
N ALA A 18 0.85 25.92 21.67
CA ALA A 18 -0.29 26.76 21.33
C ALA A 18 -0.03 27.60 20.07
N GLU A 19 0.22 26.93 18.94
CA GLU A 19 -0.05 27.49 17.62
C GLU A 19 -0.09 26.36 16.58
N VAL A 20 -1.00 25.41 16.78
CA VAL A 20 -1.61 24.74 15.61
C VAL A 20 -2.55 25.78 15.01
N ALA A 21 -1.95 26.79 14.37
CA ALA A 21 -2.67 27.65 13.47
C ALA A 21 -3.36 26.72 12.48
N GLU A 22 -4.69 26.80 12.41
CA GLU A 22 -5.50 26.16 11.39
C GLU A 22 -4.80 26.39 10.05
N ALA A 23 -4.12 25.37 9.52
CA ALA A 23 -3.58 25.39 8.19
C ALA A 23 -4.79 25.34 7.25
N ARG A 24 -5.40 26.50 7.03
CA ARG A 24 -6.45 26.70 6.04
C ARG A 24 -5.81 26.42 4.69
N CYS A 25 -5.98 25.19 4.23
CA CYS A 25 -5.59 24.76 2.90
C CYS A 25 -6.53 25.48 1.92
N THR A 26 -6.13 26.64 1.42
CA THR A 26 -6.75 27.23 0.25
C THR A 26 -6.24 26.47 -0.97
N LEU A 27 -7.12 25.69 -1.59
CA LEU A 27 -6.88 25.09 -2.89
C LEU A 27 -6.72 26.24 -3.90
N ASP A 28 -5.56 26.33 -4.54
CA ASP A 28 -5.41 27.12 -5.75
C ASP A 28 -5.89 26.26 -6.93
N PRO A 29 -6.96 26.64 -7.66
CA PRO A 29 -7.53 25.81 -8.72
C PRO A 29 -6.64 25.67 -9.97
N GLU A 30 -5.55 26.44 -10.09
CA GLU A 30 -4.68 26.40 -11.27
C GLU A 30 -3.35 25.64 -11.05
N ASP A 31 -3.05 25.22 -9.82
CA ASP A 31 -1.82 24.52 -9.48
C ASP A 31 -2.11 23.09 -8.99
N LEU A 32 -1.66 22.09 -9.77
CA LEU A 32 -1.72 20.64 -9.48
C LEU A 32 -0.84 20.22 -8.28
N GLY A 33 -0.71 21.06 -7.26
CA GLY A 33 0.04 20.77 -6.04
C GLY A 33 -0.12 21.89 -5.02
N THR A 34 -1.12 21.79 -4.16
CA THR A 34 -1.17 22.64 -2.96
C THR A 34 -0.23 22.04 -1.90
N TYR A 35 0.91 22.69 -1.70
CA TYR A 35 1.91 22.32 -0.70
C TYR A 35 1.58 22.97 0.64
N CYS A 36 1.43 22.16 1.70
CA CYS A 36 1.49 22.68 3.07
C CYS A 36 2.90 23.23 3.33
N ASN A 37 2.97 24.50 3.75
CA ASN A 37 4.18 25.28 3.88
C ASN A 37 5.20 24.60 4.82
N GLY A 38 6.33 24.16 4.26
CA GLY A 38 7.45 23.66 5.06
C GLY A 38 8.39 22.71 4.33
N THR A 39 9.15 23.25 3.37
CA THR A 39 10.34 22.63 2.73
C THR A 39 10.05 21.61 1.63
N LEU A 40 9.92 22.14 0.42
CA LEU A 40 10.03 21.38 -0.84
C LEU A 40 11.48 20.94 -1.06
N TYR A 41 11.77 19.64 -0.88
CA TYR A 41 12.73 18.99 -1.77
C TYR A 41 11.96 18.55 -3.01
N ASN A 42 11.81 19.47 -3.97
CA ASN A 42 11.58 19.10 -5.35
C ASN A 42 12.82 18.35 -5.82
N ALA A 43 12.90 17.05 -5.51
CA ALA A 43 13.44 16.14 -6.50
C ALA A 43 12.50 16.31 -7.69
N LYS A 44 12.87 17.20 -8.62
CA LYS A 44 12.31 17.26 -9.96
C LYS A 44 12.51 15.86 -10.50
N LEU A 45 11.49 15.02 -10.32
CA LEU A 45 11.43 13.69 -10.90
C LEU A 45 11.55 13.96 -12.38
N VAL A 46 12.75 13.67 -12.92
CA VAL A 46 12.97 13.70 -14.35
C VAL A 46 11.88 12.82 -14.91
N LYS A 47 11.02 13.41 -15.74
CA LYS A 47 9.85 12.76 -16.34
C LYS A 47 10.33 11.52 -17.09
N THR A 48 10.31 10.36 -16.45
CA THR A 48 10.58 9.08 -17.10
C THR A 48 9.42 8.11 -17.01
N ASP A 49 8.53 8.20 -16.02
CA ASP A 49 7.56 7.13 -15.81
C ASP A 49 6.13 7.69 -15.80
N SER A 50 5.36 7.39 -16.86
CA SER A 50 3.94 7.73 -17.01
C SER A 50 3.08 7.29 -15.81
N GLU A 51 3.59 6.33 -15.03
CA GLU A 51 2.95 5.81 -13.82
C GLU A 51 2.88 6.86 -12.70
N LEU A 52 3.83 7.79 -12.64
CA LEU A 52 3.87 8.83 -11.61
C LEU A 52 3.11 10.10 -12.00
N GLU A 53 2.68 10.22 -13.26
CA GLU A 53 1.97 11.40 -13.77
C GLU A 53 0.63 11.62 -13.04
N VAL A 54 0.00 10.55 -12.57
CA VAL A 54 -1.27 10.58 -11.83
C VAL A 54 -1.11 10.33 -10.33
N TYR A 55 0.12 10.24 -9.83
CA TYR A 55 0.38 9.85 -8.45
C TYR A 55 0.37 11.06 -7.50
N ASP A 56 -0.78 11.31 -6.89
CA ASP A 56 -0.85 12.15 -5.69
C ASP A 56 -0.42 11.35 -4.46
N ARG A 57 0.82 11.60 -4.01
CA ARG A 57 1.43 10.91 -2.88
C ARG A 57 0.61 10.99 -1.59
N LEU A 58 -0.11 12.10 -1.36
CA LEU A 58 -0.86 12.31 -0.12
C LEU A 58 -2.36 12.19 -0.34
N GLY A 59 -2.82 12.03 -1.59
CA GLY A 59 -4.24 11.90 -1.93
C GLY A 59 -5.06 13.10 -1.48
N GLY A 60 -4.51 14.31 -1.58
CA GLY A 60 -5.14 15.56 -1.14
C GLY A 60 -5.10 15.82 0.37
N LEU A 61 -4.41 14.98 1.16
CA LEU A 61 -4.27 15.17 2.60
C LEU A 61 -3.04 16.03 2.96
N CYS A 62 -3.13 16.71 4.11
CA CYS A 62 -1.96 17.26 4.78
C CYS A 62 -1.06 16.11 5.28
N PRO A 63 0.28 16.30 5.36
CA PRO A 63 1.19 15.25 5.83
C PRO A 63 0.84 14.66 7.19
N GLY A 64 0.39 15.49 8.15
CA GLY A 64 -0.05 15.03 9.47
C GLY A 64 -1.26 14.11 9.38
N SER A 65 -2.32 14.54 8.68
CA SER A 65 -3.53 13.74 8.48
C SER A 65 -3.29 12.45 7.71
N PHE A 66 -2.33 12.44 6.78
CA PHE A 66 -1.91 11.22 6.09
C PHE A 66 -1.27 10.21 7.06
N LEU A 67 -0.38 10.68 7.94
CA LEU A 67 0.24 9.81 8.95
C LEU A 67 -0.79 9.34 9.98
N ASP A 68 -1.70 10.20 10.42
CA ASP A 68 -2.77 9.81 11.34
C ASP A 68 -3.67 8.69 10.78
N ALA A 69 -3.89 8.69 9.46
CA ALA A 69 -4.69 7.67 8.79
C ALA A 69 -3.94 6.34 8.60
N TRP A 70 -2.66 6.39 8.23
CA TRP A 70 -1.95 5.23 7.68
C TRP A 70 -0.76 4.75 8.51
N TRP A 71 -0.32 5.47 9.53
CA TRP A 71 0.86 5.12 10.34
C TRP A 71 0.49 4.82 11.80
N ASP A 72 0.92 3.66 12.30
CA ASP A 72 0.81 3.32 13.71
C ASP A 72 2.08 3.78 14.46
N THR A 73 1.90 4.76 15.35
CA THR A 73 2.97 5.34 16.16
C THR A 73 3.47 4.40 17.27
N THR A 74 2.64 3.45 17.70
CA THR A 74 2.95 2.50 18.77
C THR A 74 3.94 1.45 18.28
N ILE A 75 3.63 0.81 17.16
CA ILE A 75 4.51 -0.24 16.57
C ILE A 75 5.49 0.33 15.56
N ARG A 76 5.38 1.62 15.23
CA ARG A 76 6.20 2.33 14.23
C ARG A 76 6.17 1.62 12.87
N TRP A 77 4.96 1.35 12.39
CA TRP A 77 4.74 0.65 11.12
C TRP A 77 3.52 1.21 10.37
N TRP A 78 3.42 0.92 9.08
CA TRP A 78 2.26 1.29 8.26
C TRP A 78 1.07 0.36 8.52
N ASN A 79 -0.11 0.93 8.64
CA ASN A 79 -1.38 0.22 8.69
C ASN A 79 -1.72 -0.28 7.28
N TYR A 80 -1.34 -1.52 6.98
CA TYR A 80 -1.73 -2.20 5.75
C TYR A 80 -3.16 -2.75 5.88
N PRO A 81 -3.92 -2.81 4.78
CA PRO A 81 -5.20 -3.50 4.76
C PRO A 81 -5.03 -4.98 5.10
N ASP A 82 -6.03 -5.53 5.78
CA ASP A 82 -6.13 -6.96 6.01
C ASP A 82 -6.14 -7.75 4.69
N ASN A 83 -5.96 -9.07 4.79
CA ASN A 83 -6.06 -9.97 3.64
C ASN A 83 -5.06 -9.65 2.52
N HIS A 84 -3.85 -9.24 2.89
CA HIS A 84 -2.74 -9.00 1.95
C HIS A 84 -3.04 -7.97 0.85
N GLY A 85 -4.00 -7.06 1.08
CA GLY A 85 -4.38 -6.02 0.11
C GLY A 85 -5.26 -6.51 -1.05
N TYR A 86 -5.82 -7.72 -0.98
CA TYR A 86 -6.84 -8.14 -1.93
C TYR A 86 -8.13 -7.36 -1.72
N SER A 87 -8.77 -6.94 -2.82
CA SER A 87 -10.12 -6.38 -2.76
C SER A 87 -11.12 -7.42 -2.24
N ALA A 88 -12.10 -6.97 -1.49
CA ALA A 88 -13.19 -7.80 -1.00
C ALA A 88 -14.51 -7.51 -1.72
N TYR A 89 -15.35 -8.53 -1.84
CA TYR A 89 -16.76 -8.37 -2.17
C TYR A 89 -17.52 -7.65 -1.05
N ASP A 90 -18.74 -7.19 -1.32
CA ASP A 90 -19.62 -6.54 -0.33
C ASP A 90 -19.90 -7.41 0.91
N ASN A 91 -19.74 -8.73 0.80
CA ASN A 91 -19.90 -9.67 1.90
C ASN A 91 -18.59 -9.96 2.67
N GLY A 92 -17.52 -9.21 2.39
CA GLY A 92 -16.21 -9.35 3.04
C GLY A 92 -15.35 -10.52 2.54
N LYS A 93 -15.82 -11.33 1.59
CA LYS A 93 -14.99 -12.39 0.98
C LYS A 93 -13.98 -11.80 0.01
N LEU A 94 -12.78 -12.36 -0.04
CA LEU A 94 -11.74 -11.91 -0.95
C LEU A 94 -12.06 -12.26 -2.39
N ILE A 95 -11.78 -11.32 -3.27
CA ILE A 95 -11.74 -11.53 -4.72
C ILE A 95 -10.38 -12.15 -5.03
N GLN A 96 -10.29 -13.47 -4.85
CA GLN A 96 -9.08 -14.25 -5.15
C GLN A 96 -9.45 -15.47 -6.00
N GLY A 97 -8.59 -15.79 -6.96
CA GLY A 97 -8.74 -16.94 -7.83
C GLY A 97 -7.43 -17.71 -7.93
N ASN A 98 -7.53 -19.03 -8.10
CA ASN A 98 -6.39 -19.83 -8.47
C ASN A 98 -6.07 -19.52 -9.94
N GLN A 99 -5.16 -18.58 -10.14
CA GLN A 99 -4.53 -18.33 -11.44
C GLN A 99 -3.67 -19.56 -11.72
N GLY A 100 -4.24 -20.59 -12.36
CA GLY A 100 -3.48 -21.78 -12.70
C GLY A 100 -2.23 -21.38 -13.48
N GLN A 101 -1.05 -21.59 -12.90
CA GLN A 101 0.24 -21.29 -13.53
C GLN A 101 0.81 -22.49 -14.31
N GLY A 102 0.06 -23.60 -14.33
CA GLY A 102 0.47 -24.80 -15.02
C GLY A 102 0.42 -24.66 -16.54
N VAL A 103 1.33 -25.33 -17.22
CA VAL A 103 1.24 -25.54 -18.66
C VAL A 103 0.09 -26.50 -18.94
N GLN A 104 -0.87 -26.07 -19.75
CA GLN A 104 -1.94 -26.93 -20.24
C GLN A 104 -1.58 -27.43 -21.64
N HIS A 105 -1.60 -28.75 -21.81
CA HIS A 105 -1.41 -29.36 -23.13
C HIS A 105 -2.77 -29.65 -23.76
N GLY A 106 -3.11 -28.91 -24.81
CA GLY A 106 -4.26 -29.22 -25.64
C GLY A 106 -4.00 -30.49 -26.45
N LEU A 107 -4.87 -31.49 -26.31
CA LEU A 107 -4.80 -32.73 -27.10
C LEU A 107 -5.79 -32.64 -28.26
N TYR A 108 -5.34 -33.00 -29.47
CA TYR A 108 -6.19 -33.04 -30.67
C TYR A 108 -7.19 -34.21 -30.68
N SER A 109 -7.06 -35.14 -29.73
CA SER A 109 -7.96 -36.28 -29.58
C SER A 109 -8.24 -36.53 -28.10
N PRO A 110 -9.43 -37.07 -27.75
CA PRO A 110 -9.74 -37.40 -26.37
C PRO A 110 -8.71 -38.38 -25.78
N VAL A 111 -8.39 -38.23 -24.50
CA VAL A 111 -7.44 -39.10 -23.78
C VAL A 111 -7.79 -40.58 -23.96
N SER A 112 -9.07 -40.93 -23.97
CA SER A 112 -9.54 -42.31 -24.17
C SER A 112 -9.16 -42.90 -25.53
N VAL A 113 -9.09 -42.08 -26.59
CA VAL A 113 -8.66 -42.51 -27.93
C VAL A 113 -7.15 -42.73 -27.94
N LEU A 114 -6.39 -41.80 -27.37
CA LEU A 114 -4.93 -41.89 -27.29
C LEU A 114 -4.48 -43.10 -26.46
N VAL A 115 -5.20 -43.47 -25.41
CA VAL A 115 -4.94 -44.71 -24.65
C VAL A 115 -5.24 -45.95 -25.49
N LYS A 116 -6.39 -45.99 -26.19
CA LYS A 116 -6.75 -47.14 -27.05
C LYS A 116 -5.77 -47.35 -28.22
N GLN A 117 -5.18 -46.27 -28.73
CA GLN A 117 -4.17 -46.30 -29.80
C GLN A 117 -2.75 -46.56 -29.29
N GLY A 118 -2.56 -46.66 -27.97
CA GLY A 118 -1.26 -46.90 -27.36
C GLY A 118 -0.33 -45.67 -27.31
N SER A 119 -0.83 -44.47 -27.63
CA SER A 119 -0.07 -43.22 -27.52
C SER A 119 0.05 -42.71 -26.08
N LEU A 120 -0.89 -43.09 -25.21
CA LEU A 120 -0.84 -42.86 -23.77
C LEU A 120 -1.04 -44.17 -23.01
N VAL A 121 -0.47 -44.26 -21.82
CA VAL A 121 -0.65 -45.39 -20.91
C VAL A 121 -1.10 -44.84 -19.56
N CYS A 122 -2.06 -45.53 -18.91
CA CYS A 122 -2.43 -45.22 -17.54
C CYS A 122 -1.28 -45.64 -16.62
N VAL A 123 -0.71 -44.68 -15.90
CA VAL A 123 0.38 -44.93 -14.96
C VAL A 123 -0.18 -44.98 -13.55
N ASP A 124 0.21 -46.00 -12.77
CA ASP A 124 -0.18 -46.11 -11.36
C ASP A 124 0.56 -45.03 -10.54
N LEU A 125 -0.15 -44.39 -9.62
CA LEU A 125 0.37 -43.32 -8.77
C LEU A 125 1.57 -43.80 -7.95
N ALA A 126 1.59 -45.07 -7.54
CA ALA A 126 2.70 -45.67 -6.82
C ALA A 126 4.02 -45.66 -7.62
N SER A 127 3.95 -45.63 -8.96
CA SER A 127 5.13 -45.54 -9.82
C SER A 127 5.60 -44.11 -10.11
N LEU A 128 4.81 -43.11 -9.72
CA LEU A 128 5.11 -41.68 -9.91
C LEU A 128 5.72 -41.03 -8.66
N LEU A 129 5.63 -41.69 -7.51
CA LEU A 129 6.26 -41.21 -6.28
C LEU A 129 7.73 -41.64 -6.24
N PRO A 130 8.66 -40.76 -5.84
CA PRO A 130 10.05 -41.14 -5.64
C PRO A 130 10.11 -42.24 -4.57
N LEU A 131 10.90 -43.30 -4.84
CA LEU A 131 11.20 -44.33 -3.86
C LEU A 131 11.82 -43.68 -2.60
N PRO A 132 11.47 -44.15 -1.39
CA PRO A 132 11.91 -43.55 -0.13
C PRO A 132 13.43 -43.51 0.04
#